data_AF-A0A5B7BMJ9-F1
#
_entry.id   AF-A0A5B7BMJ9-F1
#
_cell.length_a   1.000
_cell.length_b   1.000
_cell.length_c   1.000
_cell.angle_alpha   90.00
_cell.angle_beta   90.00
_cell.angle_gamma   90.00
#
_symmetry.space_group_name_H-M   'P 1'
#
loop_
_entity.id
_entity.type
_entity.pdbx_description
1 polymer ?
#
loop_
_entity_poly.entity_id
_entity_poly.type
_entity_poly.pdbx_seq_one_letter_code
_entity_poly.pdbx_strand_id
1 'polypeptide(L)'
;RVVVVDDSIVRGTTSSKIVRMIKEAGAKEVHMRIASPPIIASCYYGVDTPSANELISNRMTVEEIREFIGSDSLAFLPLDSLKKLLGGDSPNYCYACFSGKYPVQPSGKVKKVVDDGLNGSVGSIDGGLGSERGGGKSFTIV
;
A
#
# COMPACT_ATOMS: atom_id res chain seq x y z
N ARG A 1 -18.43 19.67 -10.86
CA ARG A 1 -18.19 18.72 -9.76
C ARG A 1 -17.52 17.50 -10.37
N VAL A 2 -16.43 17.04 -9.79
CA VAL A 2 -15.64 15.90 -10.28
C VAL A 2 -15.52 14.87 -9.16
N VAL A 3 -15.71 13.59 -9.49
CA VAL A 3 -15.40 12.47 -8.60
C VAL A 3 -14.16 11.79 -9.14
N VAL A 4 -13.14 11.66 -8.30
CA VAL A 4 -11.89 10.98 -8.62
C VAL A 4 -11.87 9.68 -7.85
N VAL A 5 -11.67 8.58 -8.55
CA VAL A 5 -11.49 7.26 -7.95
C VAL A 5 -10.02 6.90 -8.03
N ASP A 6 -9.42 6.56 -6.90
CA ASP A 6 -8.04 6.11 -6.79
C ASP A 6 -8.00 4.76 -6.06
N ASP A 7 -6.94 3.99 -6.27
CA ASP A 7 -6.85 2.65 -5.67
C ASP A 7 -6.62 2.73 -4.16
N SER A 8 -5.79 3.67 -3.71
CA SER A 8 -5.26 3.74 -2.36
C SER A 8 -4.74 5.12 -1.99
N ILE A 9 -4.61 5.37 -0.69
CA ILE A 9 -3.85 6.52 -0.16
C ILE A 9 -2.84 5.99 0.86
N VAL A 10 -1.55 6.12 0.53
CA VAL A 10 -0.44 5.73 1.42
C VAL A 10 0.10 6.94 2.19
N ARG A 11 0.70 7.91 1.48
CA ARG A 11 1.26 9.15 2.07
C ARG A 11 0.41 10.40 1.80
N GLY A 12 -0.57 10.33 0.90
CA GLY A 12 -1.45 11.44 0.52
C GLY A 12 -0.83 12.52 -0.38
N THR A 13 0.49 12.54 -0.58
CA THR A 13 1.18 13.57 -1.38
C THR A 13 0.77 13.55 -2.86
N THR A 14 0.60 12.37 -3.44
CA THR A 14 0.11 12.22 -4.83
C THR A 14 -1.33 12.71 -4.94
N SER A 15 -2.22 12.26 -4.06
CA SER A 15 -3.63 12.66 -4.05
C SER A 15 -3.81 14.18 -3.88
N SER A 16 -3.00 14.82 -3.03
CA SER A 16 -2.98 16.28 -2.87
C SER A 16 -2.63 17.01 -4.19
N LYS A 17 -1.60 16.52 -4.91
CA LYS A 17 -1.24 17.07 -6.22
C LYS A 17 -2.36 16.87 -7.25
N ILE A 18 -3.00 15.69 -7.27
CA ILE A 18 -4.11 15.38 -8.18
C ILE A 18 -5.29 16.34 -7.94
N VAL A 19 -5.72 16.49 -6.68
CA VAL A 19 -6.82 17.40 -6.34
C VAL A 19 -6.48 18.83 -6.73
N ARG A 20 -5.25 19.29 -6.46
CA ARG A 20 -4.80 20.64 -6.85
C ARG A 20 -4.87 20.84 -8.36
N MET A 21 -4.31 19.94 -9.16
CA MET A 21 -4.34 20.02 -10.62
C MET A 21 -5.77 20.09 -11.17
N ILE A 22 -6.69 19.28 -10.61
CA ILE A 22 -8.09 19.28 -11.04
C ILE A 22 -8.80 20.59 -10.68
N LYS A 23 -8.51 21.18 -9.51
CA LYS A 23 -9.03 22.50 -9.12
C LYS A 23 -8.46 23.61 -10.00
N GLU A 24 -7.16 23.58 -10.30
CA GLU A 24 -6.49 24.50 -11.23
C GLU A 24 -7.08 24.42 -12.65
N ALA A 25 -7.58 23.25 -13.06
CA ALA A 25 -8.30 23.05 -14.32
C ALA A 25 -9.76 23.58 -14.31
N GLY A 26 -10.21 24.22 -13.22
CA GLY A 26 -11.52 24.87 -13.14
C GLY A 26 -12.64 24.03 -12.50
N ALA A 27 -12.31 22.90 -11.85
CA ALA A 27 -13.32 22.12 -11.15
C ALA A 27 -13.88 22.85 -9.92
N LYS A 28 -15.20 23.05 -9.88
CA LYS A 28 -15.90 23.66 -8.72
C LYS A 28 -15.75 22.87 -7.41
N GLU A 29 -15.81 21.54 -7.49
CA GLU A 29 -15.73 20.61 -6.35
C GLU A 29 -15.02 19.35 -6.82
N VAL A 30 -14.16 18.77 -5.96
CA VAL A 30 -13.42 17.53 -6.19
C VAL A 30 -13.66 16.56 -5.03
N HIS A 31 -14.28 15.43 -5.33
CA HIS A 31 -14.62 14.39 -4.36
C HIS A 31 -13.76 13.15 -4.59
N MET A 32 -12.98 12.75 -3.58
CA MET A 32 -12.10 11.58 -3.65
C MET A 32 -12.82 10.32 -3.16
N ARG A 33 -12.72 9.22 -3.91
CA ARG A 33 -13.24 7.90 -3.53
C ARG A 33 -12.12 6.87 -3.66
N ILE A 34 -11.76 6.24 -2.56
CA ILE A 34 -10.63 5.32 -2.51
C ILE A 34 -11.15 3.89 -2.52
N ALA A 35 -10.71 3.12 -3.51
CA ALA A 35 -11.18 1.75 -3.76
C ALA A 35 -10.60 0.71 -2.79
N SER A 36 -9.90 1.15 -1.75
CA SER A 36 -9.38 0.33 -0.66
C SER A 36 -9.77 0.88 0.72
N PRO A 37 -9.78 0.04 1.76
CA PRO A 37 -9.82 0.50 3.14
C PRO A 37 -8.57 1.32 3.49
N PRO A 38 -8.63 2.16 4.55
CA PRO A 38 -7.48 2.94 4.98
C PRO A 38 -6.29 2.02 5.34
N ILE A 39 -5.13 2.28 4.75
CA ILE A 39 -3.89 1.53 5.04
C ILE A 39 -3.25 2.11 6.30
N ILE A 40 -3.31 1.34 7.40
CA ILE A 40 -2.86 1.76 8.73
C ILE A 40 -1.58 1.06 9.20
N ALA A 41 -1.21 -0.05 8.56
CA ALA A 41 -0.05 -0.84 8.94
C ALA A 41 0.79 -1.25 7.73
N SER A 42 2.10 -1.38 7.93
CA SER A 42 3.04 -1.79 6.89
C SER A 42 2.87 -3.27 6.53
N CYS A 43 3.02 -3.63 5.27
CA CYS A 43 3.04 -5.03 4.87
C CYS A 43 4.34 -5.72 5.34
N TYR A 44 4.22 -6.96 5.82
CA TYR A 44 5.36 -7.83 6.17
C TYR A 44 5.52 -9.02 5.23
N TYR A 45 4.69 -9.10 4.19
CA TYR A 45 4.59 -10.26 3.28
C TYR A 45 4.98 -9.92 1.84
N GLY A 46 5.88 -8.95 1.66
CA GLY A 46 6.55 -8.71 0.37
C GLY A 46 6.06 -7.51 -0.44
N VAL A 47 5.07 -6.74 0.03
CA VAL A 47 4.71 -5.46 -0.60
C VAL A 47 5.54 -4.34 0.05
N ASP A 48 6.28 -3.58 -0.76
CA ASP A 48 6.99 -2.41 -0.26
C ASP A 48 5.99 -1.35 0.22
N THR A 49 6.03 -1.10 1.52
CA THR A 49 5.18 -0.12 2.18
C THR A 49 6.03 0.67 3.15
N PRO A 50 5.76 1.98 3.32
CA PRO A 50 6.52 2.78 4.25
C PRO A 50 6.22 2.35 5.69
N SER A 51 6.97 2.88 6.66
CA SER A 51 6.73 2.54 8.06
C SER A 51 5.33 3.02 8.50
N ALA A 52 4.76 2.39 9.52
CA ALA A 52 3.42 2.75 10.00
C ALA A 52 3.29 4.26 10.31
N ASN A 53 4.34 4.89 10.84
CA ASN A 53 4.35 6.33 11.14
C ASN A 53 4.36 7.22 9.87
N GLU A 54 4.75 6.69 8.72
CA GLU A 54 4.72 7.40 7.45
C GLU A 54 3.38 7.25 6.72
N LEU A 55 2.55 6.28 7.12
CA LEU A 55 1.20 6.10 6.59
C LEU A 55 0.28 7.21 7.09
N ILE A 56 -0.40 7.90 6.17
CA ILE A 56 -1.26 9.02 6.53
C ILE A 56 -2.47 8.56 7.35
N SER A 57 -3.06 7.42 6.99
CA SER A 57 -4.24 6.86 7.67
C SER A 57 -3.93 6.28 9.06
N ASN A 58 -2.66 6.11 9.41
CA ASN A 58 -2.25 5.74 10.77
C ASN A 58 -2.11 6.96 11.70
N ARG A 59 -2.02 8.18 11.13
CA ARG A 59 -1.80 9.42 11.90
C ARG A 59 -2.97 10.40 11.86
N MET A 60 -3.89 10.23 10.90
CA MET A 60 -4.94 11.18 10.59
C MET A 60 -6.26 10.47 10.41
N THR A 61 -7.32 11.08 10.92
CA THR A 61 -8.71 10.71 10.66
C THR A 61 -9.06 10.97 9.18
N VAL A 62 -10.17 10.40 8.70
CA VAL A 62 -10.63 10.62 7.32
C VAL A 62 -10.84 12.11 7.02
N GLU A 63 -11.34 12.87 8.01
CA GLU A 63 -11.58 14.30 7.84
C GLU A 63 -10.27 15.09 7.75
N GLU A 64 -9.30 14.78 8.60
CA GLU A 64 -7.96 15.39 8.52
C GLU A 64 -7.26 15.04 7.19
N ILE A 65 -7.43 13.81 6.69
CA ILE A 65 -6.90 13.41 5.37
C ILE A 65 -7.60 14.20 4.26
N ARG A 66 -8.92 14.37 4.33
CA ARG A 66 -9.71 15.15 3.37
C ARG A 66 -9.15 16.58 3.26
N GLU A 67 -8.90 17.21 4.40
CA GLU A 67 -8.29 18.54 4.50
C GLU A 67 -6.88 18.56 3.93
N PHE A 68 -6.04 17.61 4.33
CA PHE A 68 -4.66 17.50 3.88
C PHE A 68 -4.54 17.40 2.36
N ILE A 69 -5.38 16.59 1.72
CA ILE A 69 -5.38 16.44 0.25
C ILE A 69 -6.15 17.57 -0.46
N GLY A 70 -6.87 18.43 0.28
CA GLY A 70 -7.61 19.56 -0.25
C GLY A 70 -8.91 19.21 -0.98
N SER A 71 -9.48 18.03 -0.73
CA SER A 71 -10.72 17.58 -1.37
C SER A 71 -11.98 18.10 -0.67
N ASP A 72 -13.08 18.20 -1.41
CA ASP A 72 -14.39 18.65 -0.89
C ASP A 72 -15.11 17.52 -0.14
N SER A 73 -14.84 16.25 -0.49
CA SER A 73 -15.22 15.10 0.32
C SER A 73 -14.28 13.93 0.05
N LEU A 74 -14.09 13.08 1.05
CA LEU A 74 -13.29 11.86 0.95
C LEU A 74 -14.07 10.69 1.52
N ALA A 75 -14.02 9.54 0.84
CA ALA A 75 -14.51 8.28 1.40
C ALA A 75 -13.61 7.12 0.97
N PHE A 76 -13.34 6.22 1.90
CA PHE A 76 -12.66 4.95 1.68
C PHE A 76 -13.67 3.81 1.55
N LEU A 77 -13.28 2.73 0.89
CA LEU A 77 -14.02 1.47 0.93
C LEU A 77 -14.02 0.92 2.37
N PRO A 78 -15.18 0.72 3.03
CA PRO A 78 -15.20 0.13 4.36
C PRO A 78 -14.65 -1.31 4.34
N LEU A 79 -13.82 -1.66 5.32
CA LEU A 79 -13.24 -3.01 5.41
C LEU A 79 -14.32 -4.10 5.47
N ASP A 80 -15.42 -3.87 6.18
CA ASP A 80 -16.51 -4.84 6.27
C ASP A 80 -17.26 -5.00 4.95
N SER A 81 -17.37 -3.93 4.14
CA SER A 81 -17.90 -4.02 2.78
C SER A 81 -17.00 -4.85 1.87
N LEU A 82 -15.67 -4.69 1.98
CA LEU A 82 -14.71 -5.53 1.26
C LEU A 82 -14.86 -7.01 1.66
N LYS A 83 -14.94 -7.30 2.96
CA LYS A 83 -15.16 -8.67 3.46
C LYS A 83 -16.47 -9.25 2.96
N LYS A 84 -17.55 -8.46 2.98
CA LYS A 84 -18.86 -8.88 2.45
C LYS A 84 -18.80 -9.21 0.95
N LEU A 85 -18.05 -8.42 0.17
CA LEU A 85 -17.86 -8.65 -1.26
C LEU A 85 -17.14 -9.97 -1.55
N LEU A 86 -16.15 -10.33 -0.72
CA LEU A 86 -15.43 -11.61 -0.82
C LEU A 86 -16.26 -12.81 -0.36
N GLY A 87 -17.39 -12.59 0.32
CA GLY A 87 -18.32 -13.64 0.72
C GLY A 87 -17.65 -14.73 1.57
N GLY A 88 -17.87 -15.99 1.22
CA GLY A 88 -17.33 -17.15 1.92
C GLY A 88 -15.80 -17.24 1.90
N ASP A 89 -15.15 -16.60 0.93
CA ASP A 89 -13.69 -16.60 0.81
C ASP A 89 -13.02 -15.53 1.66
N SER A 90 -13.80 -14.62 2.27
CA SER A 90 -13.27 -13.53 3.10
C SER A 90 -12.24 -13.98 4.15
N PRO A 91 -12.40 -15.09 4.88
CA PRO A 91 -11.41 -15.56 5.86
C PRO A 91 -10.06 -16.00 5.26
N ASN A 92 -10.01 -16.26 3.94
CA ASN A 92 -8.80 -16.76 3.26
C ASN A 92 -7.85 -15.63 2.82
N TYR A 93 -8.21 -14.37 3.06
CA TYR A 93 -7.39 -13.20 2.70
C TYR A 93 -6.73 -12.56 3.92
N CYS A 94 -5.53 -12.02 3.69
CA CYS A 94 -4.83 -11.19 4.67
C CYS A 94 -5.38 -9.75 4.67
N TYR A 95 -5.73 -9.24 5.85
CA TYR A 95 -6.16 -7.84 6.05
C TYR A 95 -5.21 -7.04 6.94
N ALA A 96 -3.98 -7.50 7.13
CA ALA A 96 -3.06 -6.92 8.11
C ALA A 96 -2.81 -5.43 7.87
N CYS A 97 -2.65 -5.00 6.61
CA CYS A 97 -2.45 -3.60 6.24
C CYS A 97 -3.60 -2.67 6.67
N PHE A 98 -4.83 -3.20 6.80
CA PHE A 98 -6.04 -2.44 7.15
C PHE A 98 -6.46 -2.62 8.61
N SER A 99 -5.95 -3.65 9.30
CA SER A 99 -6.40 -4.06 10.64
C SER A 99 -5.30 -4.12 11.69
N GLY A 100 -4.03 -4.12 11.27
CA GLY A 100 -2.87 -4.37 12.13
C GLY A 100 -2.77 -5.82 12.64
N LYS A 101 -3.69 -6.72 12.24
CA LYS A 101 -3.73 -8.11 12.69
C LYS A 101 -3.01 -9.01 11.68
N TYR A 102 -1.78 -9.39 12.00
CA TYR A 102 -0.95 -10.24 11.15
C TYR A 102 -1.21 -11.72 11.45
N PRO A 103 -1.57 -12.54 10.45
CA PRO A 103 -1.70 -13.99 10.62
C PRO A 103 -0.40 -14.66 11.09
N VAL A 104 0.74 -14.17 10.59
CA VAL A 104 2.08 -14.60 10.97
C VAL A 104 2.87 -13.39 11.46
N GLN A 105 3.25 -13.41 12.74
CA GLN A 105 4.05 -12.33 13.33
C GLN A 105 5.53 -12.47 12.93
N PRO A 106 6.23 -11.36 12.64
CA PRO A 106 7.65 -11.40 12.36
C PRO A 106 8.46 -11.91 13.57
N SER A 107 9.24 -12.97 13.37
CA SER A 107 10.19 -13.46 14.38
C SER A 107 11.51 -12.68 14.29
N GLY A 108 11.52 -11.40 14.68
CA GLY A 108 12.73 -10.57 14.72
C GLY A 108 12.50 -9.10 14.36
N LYS A 109 13.60 -8.33 14.25
CA LYS A 109 13.52 -6.94 13.74
C LYS A 109 13.14 -6.98 12.26
N VAL A 110 11.97 -6.45 11.92
CA VAL A 110 11.57 -6.25 10.52
C VAL A 110 12.51 -5.21 9.91
N LYS A 111 13.47 -5.66 9.10
CA LYS A 111 14.26 -4.75 8.26
C LYS A 111 13.41 -4.37 7.05
N LYS A 112 13.36 -3.08 6.72
CA LYS A 112 12.92 -2.67 5.39
C LYS A 112 13.85 -3.36 4.40
N VAL A 113 13.32 -4.23 3.55
CA VAL A 113 14.03 -4.66 2.35
C VAL A 113 13.98 -3.45 1.44
N VAL A 114 14.99 -2.59 1.55
CA VAL A 114 15.21 -1.56 0.55
C VAL A 114 15.64 -2.33 -0.68
N ASP A 115 14.87 -2.22 -1.76
CA ASP A 115 15.29 -2.70 -3.06
C ASP A 115 16.53 -1.85 -3.43
N ASP A 116 17.71 -2.36 -3.14
CA ASP A 116 18.98 -1.84 -3.64
C ASP A 116 18.92 -2.06 -5.16
N GLY A 117 18.26 -1.13 -5.84
CA GLY A 117 17.78 -1.30 -7.19
C GLY A 117 18.82 -1.93 -8.10
N LEU A 118 18.33 -2.78 -9.01
CA LEU A 118 19.03 -3.27 -10.18
C LEU A 118 19.80 -2.16 -10.88
N ASN A 119 21.03 -1.93 -10.43
CA ASN A 119 22.05 -1.14 -11.10
C ASN A 119 23.35 -1.95 -11.13
N GLY A 120 23.21 -3.26 -11.35
CA GLY A 120 24.26 -4.08 -11.92
C GLY A 120 24.23 -3.86 -13.43
N SER A 121 25.18 -3.10 -13.94
CA SER A 121 25.58 -3.12 -15.34
C SER A 121 25.54 -4.57 -15.86
N VAL A 122 24.90 -4.79 -17.01
CA VAL A 122 24.97 -6.07 -17.74
C VAL A 122 26.42 -6.28 -18.20
N GLY A 123 27.25 -6.76 -17.27
CA GLY A 123 28.58 -7.27 -17.53
C GLY A 123 28.43 -8.70 -18.00
N SER A 124 29.02 -8.97 -19.16
CA SER A 124 29.09 -10.26 -19.85
C SER A 124 29.17 -11.46 -18.91
N ILE A 125 28.24 -12.40 -19.09
CA ILE A 125 28.31 -13.74 -18.50
C ILE A 125 29.38 -14.56 -19.22
N ASP A 126 30.63 -14.49 -18.75
CA ASP A 126 31.63 -15.52 -19.03
C ASP A 126 31.56 -16.60 -17.96
N GLY A 127 31.45 -17.85 -18.42
CA GLY A 127 31.21 -19.03 -17.60
C GLY A 127 32.33 -19.37 -16.61
N GLY A 128 31.99 -20.14 -15.58
CA GLY A 128 32.96 -20.71 -14.66
C GLY A 128 32.35 -21.44 -13.47
N LEU A 129 32.65 -22.73 -13.37
CA LEU A 129 32.29 -23.71 -12.36
C LEU A 129 32.32 -23.25 -10.88
N GLY A 130 31.35 -23.77 -10.12
CA GLY A 130 31.61 -24.55 -8.90
C GLY A 130 31.55 -23.86 -7.54
N SER A 131 30.58 -24.26 -6.69
CA SER A 131 30.81 -24.82 -5.34
C SER A 131 29.50 -24.83 -4.54
N GLU A 132 29.24 -25.96 -3.88
CA GLU A 132 28.09 -26.26 -3.05
C GLU A 132 28.00 -25.36 -1.80
N ARG A 133 26.77 -24.98 -1.40
CA ARG A 133 26.22 -25.20 -0.05
C ARG A 133 24.82 -24.60 0.13
N GLY A 134 23.92 -25.40 0.71
CA GLY A 134 22.80 -24.91 1.52
C GLY A 134 21.43 -24.97 0.85
N GLY A 135 20.68 -26.06 1.09
CA GLY A 135 19.29 -26.18 0.68
C GLY A 135 18.39 -25.17 1.41
N GLY A 136 17.90 -24.18 0.67
CA GLY A 136 16.74 -23.38 1.03
C GLY A 136 15.56 -23.83 0.18
N LYS A 137 14.59 -24.53 0.80
CA LYS A 137 13.31 -24.81 0.15
C LYS A 137 12.62 -23.47 -0.12
N SER A 138 12.55 -23.07 -1.38
CA SER A 138 11.72 -21.96 -1.83
C SER A 138 10.26 -22.33 -1.56
N PHE A 139 9.64 -21.68 -0.58
CA PHE A 139 8.22 -21.81 -0.31
C PHE A 139 7.53 -20.73 -1.14
N THR A 140 7.00 -21.14 -2.29
CA THR A 140 6.08 -20.31 -3.08
C THR A 140 4.75 -20.30 -2.34
N ILE A 141 4.39 -19.16 -1.76
CA ILE A 141 3.02 -18.91 -1.30
C ILE A 141 2.27 -18.41 -2.53
N VAL A 142 1.41 -19.28 -3.07
CA VAL A 142 0.36 -18.91 -4.04
C VAL A 142 -0.80 -18.24 -3.32
#